data_AF-A0A2H6ABY6-F1
#
_entry.id   AF-A0A2H6ABY6-F1
#
_cell.length_a   1.000
_cell.length_b   1.000
_cell.length_c   1.000
_cell.angle_alpha   90.00
_cell.angle_beta   90.00
_cell.angle_gamma   90.00
#
_symmetry.space_group_name_H-M   'P 1'
#
loop_
_entity.id
_entity.type
_entity.pdbx_description
1 polymer ?
#
loop_
_entity_poly.entity_id
_entity_poly.type
_entity_poly.pdbx_seq_one_letter_code
_entity_poly.pdbx_strand_id
1 'polypeptide(L)'
;MEGRGVSRRRSRLSGCFLGLVAWNVWALTSGCHSVTWPWTISGPSAGGNTNNGPPVSLASAQMPQAPPHAYVQELSQRLQAASDEIRSLEARLAYREEKIQEKSRDLNLAVKEIQAAQTDLAQAREEIERLRRENATLQSRLEACEKQNRENLQTIAALLQRLMERERSPSGPSAPPR
;
A
#
# COMPACT_ATOMS: atom_id res chain seq x y z
N MET A 1 20.41 -15.70 -50.17
CA MET A 1 21.48 -16.21 -49.27
C MET A 1 21.91 -15.05 -48.38
N GLU A 2 22.42 -15.35 -47.18
CA GLU A 2 22.65 -14.43 -46.04
C GLU A 2 21.35 -14.07 -45.29
N GLY A 3 21.24 -14.19 -43.97
CA GLY A 3 22.17 -14.64 -42.94
C GLY A 3 21.50 -14.32 -41.60
N ARG A 4 21.07 -15.36 -40.88
CA ARG A 4 20.30 -15.26 -39.63
C ARG A 4 21.17 -14.69 -38.51
N GLY A 5 20.62 -13.74 -37.75
CA GLY A 5 21.20 -13.22 -36.50
C GLY A 5 20.15 -13.12 -35.39
N VAL A 6 19.60 -14.24 -34.96
CA VAL A 6 18.68 -14.31 -33.81
C VAL A 6 19.49 -14.22 -32.52
N SER A 7 19.57 -13.02 -31.94
CA SER A 7 20.13 -12.81 -30.60
C SER A 7 19.13 -13.24 -29.53
N ARG A 8 19.32 -14.45 -28.99
CA ARG A 8 18.70 -14.92 -27.74
C ARG A 8 19.33 -14.18 -26.55
N ARG A 9 18.70 -13.10 -26.08
CA ARG A 9 18.96 -12.59 -24.71
C ARG A 9 18.18 -13.45 -23.72
N ARG A 10 18.90 -14.32 -23.00
CA ARG A 10 18.38 -15.09 -21.88
C ARG A 10 18.07 -14.13 -20.72
N SER A 11 16.80 -14.08 -20.35
CA SER A 11 16.30 -13.50 -19.11
C SER A 11 16.94 -14.18 -17.90
N ARG A 12 17.71 -13.42 -17.13
CA ARG A 12 18.12 -13.76 -15.75
C ARG A 12 17.77 -12.60 -14.83
N LEU A 13 16.48 -12.40 -14.60
CA LEU A 13 15.96 -11.54 -13.54
C LEU A 13 14.68 -12.19 -12.98
N SER A 14 14.84 -13.30 -12.26
CA SER A 14 13.74 -14.05 -11.64
C SER A 14 14.05 -14.43 -10.19
N GLY A 15 14.82 -13.60 -9.46
CA GLY A 15 15.28 -13.97 -8.12
C GLY A 15 15.12 -12.94 -7.00
N CYS A 16 14.96 -11.64 -7.29
CA CYS A 16 15.08 -10.62 -6.24
C CYS A 16 13.77 -9.93 -5.83
N PHE A 17 12.65 -10.16 -6.51
CA PHE A 17 11.42 -9.38 -6.25
C PHE A 17 10.53 -9.93 -5.12
N LEU A 18 10.70 -11.19 -4.71
CA LEU A 18 9.86 -11.78 -3.65
C LEU A 18 10.34 -11.48 -2.22
N GLY A 19 11.56 -10.96 -2.03
CA GLY A 19 12.09 -10.60 -0.71
C GLY A 19 11.63 -9.25 -0.16
N LEU A 20 11.14 -8.35 -1.00
CA LEU A 20 10.81 -6.96 -0.62
C LEU A 20 9.35 -6.76 -0.20
N VAL A 21 8.45 -7.68 -0.57
CA VAL A 21 7.02 -7.58 -0.19
C VAL A 21 6.79 -8.13 1.22
N ALA A 22 7.54 -9.16 1.63
CA ALA A 22 7.41 -9.76 2.96
C ALA A 22 7.89 -8.86 4.10
N TRP A 23 8.83 -7.93 3.84
CA TRP A 23 9.33 -7.04 4.89
C TRP A 23 8.42 -5.86 5.19
N ASN A 24 7.59 -5.44 4.23
CA ASN A 24 6.70 -4.28 4.41
C ASN A 24 5.39 -4.61 5.14
N VAL A 25 4.95 -5.87 5.16
CA VAL A 25 3.71 -6.25 5.88
C VAL A 25 3.92 -6.33 7.40
N TRP A 26 5.14 -6.57 7.88
CA TRP A 26 5.44 -6.60 9.32
C TRP A 26 5.63 -5.20 9.94
N ALA A 27 5.91 -4.19 9.11
CA ALA A 27 6.04 -2.80 9.55
C ALA A 27 4.69 -2.08 9.75
N LEU A 28 3.57 -2.61 9.21
CA LEU A 28 2.25 -1.97 9.29
C LEU A 28 1.37 -2.45 10.46
N THR A 29 1.79 -3.47 11.21
CA THR A 29 1.06 -3.98 12.40
C THR A 29 1.74 -3.64 13.72
N SER A 30 2.94 -3.05 13.66
CA SER A 30 3.79 -2.78 14.82
C SER A 30 3.83 -1.29 15.13
N GLY A 31 2.84 -0.79 15.88
CA GLY A 31 3.06 0.40 16.71
C GLY A 31 2.35 1.68 16.27
N CYS A 32 1.02 1.66 16.26
CA CYS A 32 0.29 2.83 16.76
C CYS A 32 0.43 2.89 18.28
N HIS A 33 1.65 3.15 18.79
CA HIS A 33 1.79 3.65 20.15
C HIS A 33 1.26 5.07 20.11
N SER A 34 0.07 5.26 20.66
CA SER A 34 -0.45 6.59 20.97
C SER A 34 0.60 7.28 21.84
N VAL A 35 1.38 8.17 21.24
CA VAL A 35 2.25 9.11 21.95
C VAL A 35 1.31 10.03 22.71
N THR A 36 0.94 9.59 23.90
CA THR A 36 0.27 10.38 24.92
C THR A 36 1.32 11.32 25.45
N TRP A 37 1.39 12.52 24.86
CA TRP A 37 2.23 13.59 25.36
C TRP A 37 1.82 13.91 26.80
N PRO A 38 2.72 13.79 27.80
CA PRO A 38 2.40 14.11 29.17
C PRO A 38 2.57 15.62 29.35
N TRP A 39 1.63 16.42 28.83
CA TRP A 39 1.54 17.81 29.27
C TRP A 39 0.72 17.84 30.56
N THR A 40 1.30 17.33 31.63
CA THR A 40 0.77 17.58 32.98
C THR A 40 1.11 19.02 33.32
N ILE A 41 0.21 19.94 33.01
CA ILE A 41 0.25 21.30 33.56
C ILE A 41 -0.10 21.13 35.04
N SER A 42 0.93 21.17 35.89
CA SER A 42 0.77 21.28 37.34
C SER A 42 0.04 22.59 37.64
N GLY A 43 -1.28 22.52 37.80
CA GLY A 43 -2.07 23.60 38.39
C GLY A 43 -1.68 23.77 39.87
N PRO A 44 -1.44 24.99 40.36
CA PRO A 44 -1.21 25.21 41.78
C PRO A 44 -2.48 24.84 42.56
N SER A 45 -2.34 23.85 43.43
CA SER A 45 -3.39 23.40 44.35
C SER A 45 -3.76 24.55 45.29
N ALA A 46 -5.03 24.96 45.21
CA ALA A 46 -5.69 25.71 46.27
C ALA A 46 -5.76 24.82 47.53
N GLY A 47 -4.93 25.16 48.51
CA GLY A 47 -4.96 24.57 49.85
C GLY A 47 -4.62 25.68 50.83
N GLY A 48 -5.65 26.26 51.45
CA GLY A 48 -5.48 27.28 52.47
C GLY A 48 -4.91 26.72 53.77
N ASN A 49 -4.21 27.55 54.54
CA ASN A 49 -4.42 27.59 55.98
C ASN A 49 -3.93 28.91 56.62
N THR A 50 -4.91 29.57 57.25
CA THR A 50 -4.93 30.35 58.49
C THR A 50 -3.65 30.99 59.06
N ASN A 51 -3.74 32.32 59.18
CA ASN A 51 -3.50 33.12 60.38
C ASN A 51 -2.36 32.67 61.32
N ASN A 52 -1.24 33.39 61.27
CA ASN A 52 -0.64 34.09 62.41
C ASN A 52 0.69 34.72 61.97
N GLY A 53 0.67 36.02 61.63
CA GLY A 53 1.85 36.82 61.32
C GLY A 53 1.66 38.26 61.83
N PRO A 54 2.75 38.92 62.29
CA PRO A 54 2.74 40.08 63.20
C PRO A 54 2.15 41.36 62.59
N PRO A 55 1.84 42.38 63.44
CA PRO A 55 1.12 43.59 63.03
C PRO A 55 1.80 44.32 61.87
N VAL A 56 1.01 44.60 60.83
CA VAL A 56 1.38 45.47 59.71
C VAL A 56 1.52 46.90 60.25
N SER A 57 2.75 47.32 60.51
CA SER A 57 3.06 48.73 60.69
C SER A 57 2.67 49.47 59.42
N LEU A 58 1.69 50.36 59.54
CA LEU A 58 1.37 51.44 58.60
C LEU A 58 2.56 52.42 58.55
N ALA A 59 3.68 51.96 57.98
CA ALA A 59 4.80 52.82 57.65
C ALA A 59 4.44 53.55 56.36
N SER A 60 4.12 54.83 56.55
CA SER A 60 4.31 55.96 55.65
C SER A 60 4.27 55.63 54.15
N ALA A 61 3.22 56.16 53.49
CA ALA A 61 3.17 56.35 52.05
C ALA A 61 4.37 57.19 51.56
N GLN A 62 5.53 56.56 51.44
CA GLN A 62 6.67 57.09 50.72
C GLN A 62 6.30 56.94 49.25
N MET A 63 5.91 58.06 48.65
CA MET A 63 5.79 58.20 47.21
C MET A 63 6.96 57.47 46.54
N PRO A 64 6.71 56.55 45.59
CA PRO A 64 7.78 55.84 44.92
C PRO A 64 8.77 56.86 44.36
N GLN A 65 10.02 56.83 44.84
CA GLN A 65 11.08 57.54 44.13
C GLN A 65 11.03 57.07 42.68
N ALA A 66 11.03 58.02 41.74
CA ALA A 66 11.06 57.70 40.32
C ALA A 66 12.17 56.66 40.08
N PRO A 67 11.87 55.53 39.41
CA PRO A 67 12.86 54.49 39.17
C PRO A 67 14.12 55.10 38.56
N PRO A 68 15.32 54.69 39.00
CA PRO A 68 16.55 55.16 38.37
C PRO A 68 16.46 54.93 36.87
N HIS A 69 16.76 55.94 36.06
CA HIS A 69 16.64 55.90 34.59
C HIS A 69 17.27 54.63 33.97
N ALA A 70 18.35 54.13 34.56
CA ALA A 70 19.02 52.89 34.16
C ALA A 70 18.09 51.65 34.21
N TYR A 71 17.22 51.54 35.21
CA TYR A 71 16.30 50.41 35.36
C TYR A 71 15.22 50.41 34.26
N VAL A 72 14.70 51.59 33.90
CA VAL A 72 13.73 51.73 32.80
C VAL A 72 14.36 51.32 31.47
N GLN A 73 15.62 51.66 31.25
CA GLN A 73 16.37 51.24 30.05
C GLN A 73 16.60 49.72 30.00
N GLU A 74 16.90 49.09 31.14
CA GLU A 74 17.06 47.65 31.21
C GLU A 74 15.73 46.92 30.89
N LEU A 75 14.62 47.38 31.47
CA LEU A 75 13.31 46.82 31.19
C LEU A 75 12.89 47.02 29.73
N SER A 76 13.15 48.19 29.14
CA SER A 76 12.83 48.44 27.73
C SER A 76 13.66 47.56 26.80
N GLN A 77 14.94 47.34 27.11
CA GLN A 77 15.80 46.42 26.36
C GLN A 77 15.30 44.97 26.47
N ARG A 78 14.90 44.52 27.66
CA ARG A 78 14.33 43.17 27.87
C ARG A 78 13.02 43.00 27.11
N LEU A 79 12.14 44.01 27.15
CA LEU A 79 10.88 43.99 26.42
C LEU A 79 11.12 43.93 24.92
N GLN A 80 12.10 44.68 24.42
CA GLN A 80 12.49 44.63 23.00
C GLN A 80 13.02 43.24 22.61
N ALA A 81 13.94 42.67 23.40
CA ALA A 81 14.48 41.34 23.14
C ALA A 81 13.39 40.25 23.16
N ALA A 82 12.48 40.30 24.14
CA ALA A 82 11.33 39.38 24.20
C ALA A 82 10.39 39.56 23.00
N SER A 83 10.17 40.80 22.55
CA SER A 83 9.35 41.08 21.36
C SER A 83 9.96 40.50 20.08
N ASP A 84 11.29 40.58 19.94
CA ASP A 84 12.01 40.00 18.80
C ASP A 84 12.00 38.46 18.84
N GLU A 85 12.09 37.87 20.03
CA GLU A 85 11.94 36.42 20.22
C GLU A 85 10.54 35.93 19.86
N ILE A 86 9.48 36.63 20.31
CA ILE A 86 8.09 36.31 19.95
C ILE A 86 7.94 36.32 18.42
N ARG A 87 8.43 37.37 17.75
CA ARG A 87 8.37 37.47 16.28
C ARG A 87 9.10 36.31 15.59
N SER A 88 10.26 35.91 16.12
CA SER A 88 11.03 34.75 15.62
C SER A 88 10.26 33.44 15.79
N LEU A 89 9.63 33.23 16.95
CA LEU A 89 8.82 32.04 17.23
C LEU A 89 7.57 31.99 16.35
N GLU A 90 6.88 33.11 16.15
CA GLU A 90 5.74 33.24 15.25
C GLU A 90 6.12 32.87 13.81
N ALA A 91 7.24 33.37 13.31
CA ALA A 91 7.73 33.04 11.96
C ALA A 91 8.02 31.53 11.82
N ARG A 92 8.64 30.91 12.85
CA ARG A 92 8.92 29.47 12.86
C ARG A 92 7.64 28.63 12.95
N LEU A 93 6.62 29.10 13.69
CA LEU A 93 5.32 28.43 13.77
C LEU A 93 4.60 28.50 12.43
N ALA A 94 4.54 29.66 11.79
CA ALA A 94 3.95 29.83 10.46
C ALA A 94 4.60 28.90 9.42
N TYR A 95 5.94 28.83 9.41
CA TYR A 95 6.68 27.92 8.53
C TYR A 95 6.35 26.44 8.78
N ARG A 96 6.28 26.02 10.05
CA ARG A 96 5.94 24.63 10.40
C ARG A 96 4.51 24.29 10.01
N GLU A 97 3.57 25.21 10.21
CA GLU A 97 2.17 25.04 9.82
C GLU A 97 2.03 24.86 8.30
N GLU A 98 2.71 25.69 7.51
CA GLU A 98 2.77 25.52 6.06
C GLU A 98 3.32 24.14 5.67
N LYS A 99 4.39 23.68 6.34
CA LYS A 99 4.98 22.37 6.07
C LYS A 99 4.05 21.21 6.44
N ILE A 100 3.29 21.33 7.54
CA ILE A 100 2.28 20.34 7.94
C ILE A 100 1.17 20.28 6.88
N GLN A 101 0.72 21.43 6.38
CA GLN A 101 -0.30 21.48 5.33
C GLN A 101 0.18 20.86 4.02
N GLU A 102 1.41 21.15 3.60
CA GLU A 102 2.03 20.51 2.42
C GLU A 102 2.07 18.99 2.59
N LYS A 103 2.59 18.50 3.73
CA LYS A 103 2.65 17.06 4.01
C LYS A 103 1.27 16.39 4.10
N SER A 104 0.28 17.12 4.59
CA SER A 104 -1.11 16.64 4.62
C SER A 104 -1.68 16.49 3.20
N ARG A 105 -1.32 17.38 2.27
CA ARG A 105 -1.69 17.26 0.85
C ARG A 105 -0.99 16.06 0.20
N ASP A 106 0.32 15.92 0.40
CA ASP A 106 1.11 14.79 -0.11
C ASP A 106 0.52 13.45 0.35
N LEU A 107 0.21 13.34 1.65
CA LEU A 107 -0.38 12.14 2.24
C LEU A 107 -1.74 11.82 1.62
N ASN A 108 -2.59 12.82 1.45
CA ASN A 108 -3.90 12.64 0.81
C ASN A 108 -3.78 12.17 -0.66
N LEU A 109 -2.76 12.63 -1.40
CA LEU A 109 -2.48 12.12 -2.75
C LEU A 109 -2.02 10.67 -2.71
N ALA A 110 -1.06 10.34 -1.85
CA ALA A 110 -0.57 8.97 -1.70
C ALA A 110 -1.69 7.99 -1.30
N VAL A 111 -2.62 8.40 -0.44
CA VAL A 111 -3.80 7.58 -0.06
C VAL A 111 -4.69 7.31 -1.28
N LYS A 112 -4.92 8.30 -2.14
CA LYS A 112 -5.71 8.13 -3.37
C LYS A 112 -5.03 7.18 -4.36
N GLU A 113 -3.71 7.30 -4.51
CA GLU A 113 -2.92 6.41 -5.37
C GLU A 113 -2.96 4.96 -4.87
N ILE A 114 -2.84 4.74 -3.55
CA ILE A 114 -2.97 3.41 -2.94
C ILE A 114 -4.36 2.83 -3.20
N GLN A 115 -5.42 3.63 -3.04
CA GLN A 115 -6.79 3.17 -3.31
C GLN A 115 -6.98 2.78 -4.78
N ALA A 116 -6.47 3.58 -5.73
CA ALA A 116 -6.52 3.25 -7.15
C ALA A 116 -5.73 1.97 -7.47
N ALA A 117 -4.53 1.81 -6.92
CA ALA A 117 -3.74 0.60 -7.10
C ALA A 117 -4.44 -0.65 -6.52
N GLN A 118 -5.17 -0.50 -5.40
CA GLN A 118 -5.96 -1.58 -4.82
C GLN A 118 -7.14 -1.99 -5.71
N THR A 119 -7.84 -1.04 -6.33
CA THR A 119 -8.94 -1.34 -7.26
C THR A 119 -8.42 -2.04 -8.51
N ASP A 120 -7.31 -1.57 -9.07
CA ASP A 120 -6.70 -2.18 -10.27
C ASP A 120 -6.23 -3.60 -9.99
N LEU A 121 -5.63 -3.83 -8.82
CA LEU A 121 -5.19 -5.15 -8.40
C LEU A 121 -6.36 -6.11 -8.16
N ALA A 122 -7.48 -5.62 -7.63
CA ALA A 122 -8.69 -6.43 -7.47
C ALA A 122 -9.25 -6.85 -8.84
N GLN A 123 -9.35 -5.93 -9.79
CA GLN A 123 -9.80 -6.21 -11.16
C GLN A 123 -8.87 -7.19 -11.88
N ALA A 124 -7.55 -7.00 -11.77
CA ALA A 124 -6.58 -7.91 -12.37
C ALA A 124 -6.68 -9.33 -11.82
N ARG A 125 -6.97 -9.49 -10.52
CA ARG A 125 -7.19 -10.81 -9.91
C ARG A 125 -8.45 -11.49 -10.43
N GLU A 126 -9.54 -10.74 -10.56
CA GLU A 126 -10.79 -11.25 -11.12
C GLU A 126 -10.60 -11.72 -12.57
N GLU A 127 -9.88 -10.93 -13.37
CA GLU A 127 -9.58 -11.27 -14.76
C GLU A 127 -8.70 -12.53 -14.87
N ILE A 128 -7.70 -12.69 -14.01
CA ILE A 128 -6.88 -13.90 -13.95
C ILE A 128 -7.75 -15.13 -13.64
N GLU A 129 -8.66 -15.03 -12.68
CA GLU A 129 -9.56 -16.13 -12.33
C GLU A 129 -10.53 -16.46 -13.48
N ARG A 130 -11.05 -15.45 -14.17
CA ARG A 130 -11.87 -15.64 -15.38
C ARG A 130 -11.10 -16.41 -16.45
N LEU A 131 -9.90 -15.93 -16.80
CA LEU A 131 -9.05 -16.56 -17.80
C LEU A 131 -8.64 -17.98 -17.43
N ARG A 132 -8.41 -18.27 -16.14
CA ARG A 132 -8.14 -19.63 -15.65
C ARG A 132 -9.31 -20.58 -15.93
N ARG A 133 -10.54 -20.16 -15.65
CA ARG A 133 -11.75 -20.97 -15.91
C ARG A 133 -11.97 -21.19 -17.41
N GLU A 134 -11.76 -20.15 -18.21
CA GLU A 134 -11.85 -20.24 -19.68
C GLU A 134 -10.83 -21.22 -20.24
N ASN A 135 -9.58 -21.15 -19.78
CA ASN A 135 -8.51 -22.05 -20.21
C ASN A 135 -8.83 -23.51 -19.83
N ALA A 136 -9.27 -23.76 -18.60
CA ALA A 136 -9.69 -25.10 -18.16
C ALA A 136 -10.85 -25.65 -19.03
N THR A 137 -11.82 -24.80 -19.38
CA THR A 137 -12.94 -25.16 -20.25
C THR A 137 -12.46 -25.52 -21.67
N LEU A 138 -11.55 -24.73 -22.24
CA LEU A 138 -10.98 -24.98 -23.55
C LEU A 138 -10.14 -26.26 -23.57
N GLN A 139 -9.37 -26.54 -22.52
CA GLN A 139 -8.60 -27.78 -22.38
C GLN A 139 -9.53 -28.99 -22.35
N SER A 140 -10.59 -28.96 -21.53
CA SER A 140 -11.57 -30.05 -21.49
C SER A 140 -12.25 -30.29 -22.84
N ARG A 141 -12.59 -29.22 -23.57
CA ARG A 141 -13.14 -29.33 -24.93
C ARG A 141 -12.14 -29.94 -25.91
N LEU A 142 -10.87 -29.55 -25.83
CA LEU A 142 -9.81 -30.08 -26.67
C LEU A 142 -9.63 -31.58 -26.42
N GLU A 143 -9.56 -32.01 -25.16
CA GLU A 143 -9.48 -33.43 -24.79
C GLU A 143 -10.68 -34.24 -25.30
N ALA A 144 -11.90 -33.69 -25.18
CA ALA A 144 -13.11 -34.33 -25.69
C ALA A 144 -13.08 -34.49 -27.22
N CYS A 145 -12.69 -33.43 -27.94
CA CYS A 145 -12.53 -33.47 -29.40
C CYS A 145 -11.45 -34.46 -29.82
N GLU A 146 -10.31 -34.52 -29.12
CA GLU A 146 -9.27 -35.50 -29.38
C GLU A 146 -9.76 -36.93 -29.18
N LYS A 147 -10.50 -37.19 -28.09
CA LYS A 147 -11.09 -38.50 -27.82
C LYS A 147 -12.06 -38.91 -28.93
N GLN A 148 -12.96 -38.02 -29.31
CA GLN A 148 -13.91 -38.27 -30.39
C GLN A 148 -13.19 -38.54 -31.72
N ASN A 149 -12.13 -37.79 -32.03
CA ASN A 149 -11.32 -38.03 -33.23
C ASN A 149 -10.65 -39.40 -33.21
N ARG A 150 -10.12 -39.85 -32.06
CA ARG A 150 -9.55 -41.20 -31.92
C ARG A 150 -10.60 -42.29 -32.15
N GLU A 151 -11.78 -42.14 -31.56
CA GLU A 151 -12.90 -43.08 -31.74
C GLU A 151 -13.37 -43.14 -33.20
N ASN A 152 -13.47 -41.98 -33.86
CA ASN A 152 -13.82 -41.90 -35.28
C ASN A 152 -12.78 -42.60 -36.16
N LEU A 153 -11.48 -42.37 -35.92
CA LEU A 153 -10.41 -43.01 -36.67
C LEU A 153 -10.38 -44.53 -36.46
N GLN A 154 -10.62 -45.01 -35.24
CA GLN A 154 -10.75 -46.44 -34.95
C GLN A 154 -11.95 -47.06 -35.70
N THR A 155 -13.08 -46.37 -35.72
CA THR A 155 -14.28 -46.82 -36.45
C THR A 155 -14.02 -46.91 -37.95
N ILE A 156 -13.38 -45.89 -38.54
CA ILE A 156 -13.01 -45.90 -39.97
C ILE A 156 -12.05 -47.05 -40.26
N ALA A 157 -11.01 -47.25 -39.43
CA ALA A 157 -10.05 -48.33 -39.61
C ALA A 157 -10.72 -49.72 -39.58
N ALA A 158 -11.64 -49.95 -38.64
CA ALA A 158 -12.38 -51.21 -38.53
C ALA A 158 -13.30 -51.45 -39.74
N LEU A 159 -13.96 -50.40 -40.25
CA LEU A 159 -14.77 -50.50 -41.47
C LEU A 159 -13.91 -50.84 -42.69
N LEU A 160 -12.76 -50.20 -42.85
CA LEU A 160 -11.82 -50.49 -43.94
C LEU A 160 -11.30 -51.94 -43.86
N GLN A 161 -10.97 -52.43 -42.67
CA GLN A 161 -10.57 -53.83 -42.46
C GLN A 161 -11.66 -54.81 -42.92
N ARG A 162 -12.92 -54.58 -42.52
CA ARG A 162 -14.05 -55.43 -42.94
C ARG A 162 -14.27 -55.43 -44.45
N LEU A 163 -14.12 -54.28 -45.10
CA LEU A 163 -14.24 -54.19 -46.56
C LEU A 163 -13.12 -54.99 -47.24
N MET A 164 -11.88 -54.87 -46.76
CA MET A 164 -10.76 -55.66 -47.27
C MET A 164 -10.92 -57.18 -47.05
N GLU A 165 -11.48 -57.60 -45.92
CA GLU A 165 -11.77 -59.02 -45.63
C GLU A 165 -12.87 -59.57 -46.54
N ARG A 166 -13.89 -58.76 -46.83
CA ARG A 166 -14.97 -59.11 -47.74
C ARG A 166 -14.48 -59.28 -49.18
N GLU A 167 -13.60 -58.39 -49.65
CA GLU A 167 -12.99 -58.48 -50.99
C GLU A 167 -12.02 -59.67 -51.13
N ARG A 168 -11.36 -60.07 -50.04
CA ARG A 168 -10.44 -61.22 -50.01
C ARG A 168 -11.13 -62.58 -49.93
N SER A 169 -12.43 -62.64 -49.63
CA SER A 169 -13.19 -63.88 -49.61
C SER A 169 -13.62 -64.25 -51.02
N PRO A 170 -13.00 -65.24 -51.71
CA PRO A 170 -13.39 -65.62 -53.06
C PRO A 170 -14.80 -66.19 -53.02
N SER A 171 -15.73 -65.55 -53.73
CA SER A 171 -17.03 -66.12 -54.03
C SER A 171 -16.83 -67.44 -54.78
N GLY A 172 -16.87 -68.55 -54.04
CA GLY A 172 -16.94 -69.89 -54.61
C GLY A 172 -18.27 -70.06 -55.36
N PRO A 173 -18.27 -70.68 -56.55
CA PRO A 173 -19.46 -70.82 -57.38
C PRO A 173 -20.49 -71.72 -56.68
N SER A 174 -21.60 -71.13 -56.26
CA SER A 174 -22.81 -71.85 -55.85
C SER A 174 -23.42 -72.51 -57.10
N ALA A 175 -23.06 -73.77 -57.34
CA ALA A 175 -23.77 -74.63 -58.28
C ALA A 175 -25.20 -74.91 -57.77
N PRO A 176 -26.23 -74.87 -58.65
CA PRO A 176 -27.61 -75.13 -58.25
C PRO A 176 -27.86 -76.63 -58.00
N PRO A 177 -28.68 -77.00 -57.00
CA PRO A 177 -29.08 -78.39 -56.79
C PRO A 177 -30.09 -78.81 -57.87
N ARG A 178 -29.93 -80.05 -58.36
CA ARG A 178 -30.82 -80.73 -59.31
C ARG A 178 -32.13 -81.18 -58.67
#